data_AF-A0A8J2Z0L2-F1
#
_entry.id   AF-A0A8J2Z0L2-F1
#
_cell.length_a   1.000
_cell.length_b   1.000
_cell.length_c   1.000
_cell.angle_alpha   90.00
_cell.angle_beta   90.00
_cell.angle_gamma   90.00
#
_symmetry.space_group_name_H-M   'P 1'
#
loop_
_entity.id
_entity.type
_entity.pdbx_description
1 polymer ?
#
loop_
_entity_poly.entity_id
_entity_poly.type
_entity_poly.pdbx_seq_one_letter_code
_entity_poly.pdbx_strand_id
1 'polypeptide(L)'
;MTAVEVIDRVERRRRWSEAEKVALLAEVDASGGKVAVVARRHRISESLLYNWRAAVRAAASIPPVPEPMEFMPLGVFGRAEDEGQAMIAAPAPVAPEQPKPPRPSQSSMDDRPGLIEIDLPSGARVRVDAFVNQRALHRVLAAMKDVF
;
A
#
# COMPACT_ATOMS: atom_id res chain seq x y z
N MET A 1 -5.67 -15.80 27.39
CA MET A 1 -4.33 -15.19 27.19
C MET A 1 -3.94 -15.40 25.74
N THR A 2 -4.18 -14.40 24.90
CA THR A 2 -3.83 -14.40 23.47
C THR A 2 -2.36 -13.99 23.34
N ALA A 3 -1.54 -14.89 22.80
CA ALA A 3 -0.13 -14.62 22.54
C ALA A 3 -0.03 -13.61 21.39
N VAL A 4 0.45 -12.41 21.70
CA VAL A 4 0.82 -11.41 20.69
C VAL A 4 2.27 -11.70 20.32
N GLU A 5 2.46 -12.27 19.14
CA GLU A 5 3.80 -12.54 18.59
C GLU A 5 4.34 -11.26 17.96
N VAL A 6 5.26 -10.60 18.66
CA VAL A 6 5.98 -9.43 18.14
C VAL A 6 7.10 -9.93 17.25
N ILE A 7 6.98 -9.70 15.94
CA ILE A 7 8.03 -9.98 14.96
C ILE A 7 9.12 -8.91 15.10
N ASP A 8 9.99 -9.10 16.09
CA ASP A 8 11.30 -8.50 16.15
C ASP A 8 12.17 -9.14 15.06
N ARG A 9 12.26 -8.48 13.90
CA ARG A 9 13.43 -8.62 13.04
C ARG A 9 13.56 -7.39 12.14
N VAL A 10 14.24 -6.37 12.64
CA VAL A 10 14.88 -5.36 11.76
C VAL A 10 16.15 -5.98 11.15
N GLU A 11 16.03 -7.20 10.63
CA GLU A 11 17.06 -7.78 9.78
C GLU A 11 16.71 -7.37 8.35
N ARG A 12 17.61 -6.57 7.76
CA ARG A 12 17.48 -5.99 6.41
C ARG A 12 16.75 -6.96 5.48
N ARG A 13 15.48 -6.66 5.14
CA ARG A 13 14.61 -7.52 4.31
C ARG A 13 15.43 -8.09 3.16
N ARG A 14 15.70 -9.40 3.19
CA ARG A 14 16.48 -10.11 2.16
C ARG A 14 15.84 -9.78 0.80
N ARG A 15 16.56 -9.07 -0.05
CA ARG A 15 16.12 -8.80 -1.42
C ARG A 15 16.40 -10.04 -2.24
N TRP A 16 15.38 -10.49 -2.97
CA TRP A 16 15.46 -11.63 -3.86
C TRP A 16 15.46 -11.13 -5.29
N SER A 17 16.53 -11.40 -6.02
CA SER A 17 16.58 -11.19 -7.46
C SER A 17 15.58 -12.12 -8.17
N GLU A 18 15.17 -11.77 -9.39
CA GLU A 18 14.29 -12.63 -10.18
C GLU A 18 14.94 -13.99 -10.47
N ALA A 19 16.25 -13.99 -10.77
CA ALA A 19 17.01 -15.22 -11.00
C ALA A 19 16.97 -16.16 -9.78
N GLU A 20 17.13 -15.63 -8.56
CA GLU A 20 17.03 -16.44 -7.33
C GLU A 20 15.61 -16.98 -7.11
N LYS A 21 14.58 -16.17 -7.37
CA LYS A 21 13.17 -16.61 -7.26
C LYS A 21 12.90 -17.77 -8.21
N VAL A 22 13.33 -17.65 -9.47
CA VAL A 22 13.16 -18.69 -10.49
C VAL A 22 13.92 -19.97 -10.11
N ALA A 23 15.16 -19.85 -9.65
CA ALA A 23 15.94 -21.00 -9.21
C ALA A 23 15.27 -21.75 -8.05
N LEU A 24 14.74 -21.03 -7.06
CA LEU A 24 14.02 -21.63 -5.93
C LEU A 24 12.72 -22.29 -6.36
N LEU A 25 11.95 -21.66 -7.25
CA LEU A 25 10.71 -22.24 -7.78
C LEU A 25 11.00 -23.50 -8.61
N ALA A 26 12.06 -23.49 -9.42
CA ALA A 26 12.49 -24.67 -10.16
C ALA A 26 12.92 -25.83 -9.23
N GLU A 27 13.59 -25.52 -8.11
CA GLU A 27 13.92 -26.53 -7.09
C GLU A 27 12.67 -27.09 -6.39
N VAL A 28 11.67 -26.25 -6.13
CA VAL A 28 10.37 -26.69 -5.61
C VAL A 28 9.70 -27.66 -6.58
N ASP A 29 9.69 -27.34 -7.87
CA ASP A 29 9.10 -28.19 -8.90
C ASP A 29 9.88 -29.50 -9.04
N ALA A 30 11.22 -29.46 -9.03
CA ALA A 30 12.08 -30.64 -9.01
C ALA A 30 11.88 -31.53 -7.77
N SER A 31 11.48 -30.94 -6.64
CA SER A 31 11.15 -31.65 -5.41
C SER A 31 9.73 -32.26 -5.41
N GLY A 32 9.03 -32.24 -6.55
CA GLY A 32 7.65 -32.69 -6.67
C GLY A 32 6.66 -31.74 -5.99
N GLY A 33 6.98 -30.45 -5.89
CA GLY A 33 6.13 -29.43 -5.28
C GLY A 33 6.25 -29.35 -3.75
N LYS A 34 7.22 -30.02 -3.12
CA LYS A 34 7.43 -30.03 -1.67
C LYS A 34 8.07 -28.73 -1.16
N VAL A 35 7.25 -27.69 -1.04
CA VAL A 35 7.65 -26.33 -0.59
C VAL A 35 8.38 -26.35 0.76
N ALA A 36 7.90 -27.13 1.73
CA ALA A 36 8.49 -27.19 3.07
C ALA A 36 9.94 -27.69 3.07
N VAL A 37 10.29 -28.62 2.16
CA VAL A 37 11.66 -29.17 2.06
C VAL A 37 12.61 -28.09 1.55
N VAL A 38 12.23 -27.38 0.49
CA VAL A 38 13.03 -26.31 -0.10
C VAL A 38 13.15 -25.12 0.87
N ALA A 39 12.05 -24.73 1.53
CA ALA A 39 12.05 -23.67 2.52
C ALA A 39 13.03 -23.94 3.67
N ARG A 40 13.03 -25.17 4.21
CA ARG A 40 13.96 -25.60 5.25
C ARG A 40 15.42 -25.62 4.77
N ARG A 41 15.67 -26.11 3.56
CA ARG A 41 17.03 -26.17 2.96
C ARG A 41 17.65 -24.78 2.83
N HIS A 42 16.85 -23.81 2.40
CA HIS A 42 17.29 -22.43 2.19
C HIS A 42 17.09 -21.51 3.40
N ARG A 43 16.54 -22.05 4.51
CA ARG A 43 16.18 -21.31 5.74
C ARG A 43 15.30 -20.08 5.47
N ILE A 44 14.29 -20.25 4.62
CA ILE A 44 13.31 -19.20 4.27
C ILE A 44 11.91 -19.61 4.70
N SER A 45 11.00 -18.64 4.79
CA SER A 45 9.61 -18.94 5.12
C SER A 45 8.90 -19.63 3.96
N GLU A 46 8.09 -20.65 4.27
CA GLU A 46 7.28 -21.36 3.27
C GLU A 46 6.30 -20.42 2.54
N SER A 47 5.73 -19.46 3.28
CA SER A 47 4.81 -18.45 2.75
C SER A 47 5.41 -17.63 1.61
N LEU A 48 6.72 -17.41 1.60
CA LEU A 48 7.42 -16.70 0.53
C LEU A 48 7.31 -17.45 -0.81
N LEU A 49 7.55 -18.75 -0.78
CA LEU A 49 7.48 -19.63 -1.96
C LEU A 49 6.03 -19.81 -2.44
N TYR A 50 5.07 -19.93 -1.52
CA TYR A 50 3.64 -19.97 -1.86
C TYR A 50 3.18 -18.67 -2.54
N ASN A 51 3.59 -17.51 -1.99
CA ASN A 51 3.26 -16.21 -2.57
C ASN A 51 3.85 -16.04 -3.97
N TRP A 52 5.08 -16.48 -4.20
CA TRP A 52 5.68 -16.42 -5.54
C TRP A 52 4.99 -17.36 -6.53
N ARG A 53 4.61 -18.58 -6.12
CA ARG A 53 3.80 -19.48 -6.98
C ARG A 53 2.44 -18.88 -7.32
N ALA A 54 1.78 -18.23 -6.36
CA ALA A 54 0.52 -17.54 -6.59
C ALA A 54 0.69 -16.37 -7.58
N ALA A 55 1.73 -15.56 -7.42
CA ALA A 55 2.03 -14.45 -8.31
C ALA A 55 2.33 -14.90 -9.76
N VAL A 56 3.11 -15.97 -9.94
CA VAL A 56 3.38 -16.54 -11.27
C VAL A 56 2.09 -17.04 -11.94
N ARG A 57 1.22 -17.73 -11.21
CA ARG A 57 -0.08 -18.18 -11.74
C ARG A 57 -1.01 -17.01 -12.09
N ALA A 58 -1.05 -15.98 -11.24
CA ALA A 58 -1.82 -14.78 -11.49
C ALA A 58 -1.32 -14.08 -12.76
N ALA A 59 0.00 -13.94 -12.94
CA ALA A 59 0.59 -13.38 -14.14
C ALA A 59 0.27 -14.21 -15.40
N ALA A 60 0.28 -15.53 -15.30
CA ALA A 60 -0.11 -16.42 -16.40
C ALA A 60 -1.61 -16.38 -16.74
N SER A 61 -2.45 -15.90 -15.82
CA SER A 61 -3.91 -15.78 -16.01
C SER A 61 -4.31 -14.43 -16.61
N ILE A 62 -3.39 -13.46 -16.69
CA ILE A 62 -3.63 -12.19 -17.38
C ILE A 62 -3.55 -12.47 -18.89
N PRO A 63 -4.64 -12.27 -19.65
CA PRO A 63 -4.59 -12.44 -21.09
C PRO A 63 -3.58 -11.45 -21.69
N PRO A 64 -2.85 -11.82 -22.75
CA PRO A 64 -1.96 -10.89 -23.45
C PRO A 64 -2.79 -9.71 -23.95
N VAL A 65 -2.50 -8.51 -23.44
CA VAL A 65 -3.21 -7.28 -23.81
C VAL A 65 -2.86 -6.95 -25.26
N PRO A 66 -3.82 -6.96 -26.22
CA PRO A 66 -3.50 -6.72 -27.62
C PRO A 66 -3.34 -5.24 -28.02
N GLU A 67 -3.52 -4.28 -27.12
CA GLU A 67 -3.55 -2.84 -27.45
C GLU A 67 -2.91 -1.97 -26.34
N PRO A 68 -2.41 -0.75 -26.63
CA PRO A 68 -1.85 0.12 -25.61
C PRO A 68 -2.92 0.40 -24.55
N MET A 69 -2.66 -0.03 -23.32
CA MET A 69 -3.56 0.17 -22.19
C MET A 69 -3.60 1.65 -21.84
N GLU A 70 -4.66 2.33 -22.28
CA GLU A 70 -4.85 3.75 -22.02
C GLU A 70 -5.46 3.96 -20.63
N PHE A 71 -4.93 4.92 -19.89
CA PHE A 71 -5.49 5.30 -18.60
C PHE A 71 -6.85 5.96 -18.82
N MET A 72 -7.93 5.31 -18.36
CA MET A 72 -9.25 5.93 -18.36
C MET A 72 -9.36 6.94 -17.20
N PRO A 73 -9.62 8.22 -17.46
CA PRO A 73 -9.82 9.19 -16.41
C PRO A 73 -11.13 8.91 -15.67
N LEU A 74 -11.06 8.66 -14.37
CA LEU A 74 -12.23 8.56 -13.50
C LEU A 74 -12.59 9.97 -13.00
N GLY A 75 -13.79 10.44 -13.33
CA GLY A 75 -14.32 11.71 -12.84
C GLY A 75 -14.74 11.61 -11.38
N VAL A 76 -14.38 12.61 -10.57
CA VAL A 76 -14.89 12.75 -9.19
C VAL A 76 -16.19 13.55 -9.23
N PHE A 77 -17.32 12.90 -8.94
CA PHE A 77 -18.58 13.59 -8.74
C PHE A 77 -18.65 14.13 -7.31
N GLY A 78 -18.34 15.41 -7.12
CA GLY A 78 -18.66 16.11 -5.89
C GLY A 78 -20.15 16.46 -5.86
N ARG A 79 -20.84 16.19 -4.75
CA ARG A 79 -22.18 16.73 -4.49
C ARG A 79 -22.03 18.24 -4.26
N ALA A 80 -22.12 19.02 -5.33
CA ALA A 80 -22.36 20.44 -5.22
C ALA A 80 -23.84 20.62 -4.90
N GLU A 81 -24.14 21.09 -3.70
CA GLU A 81 -25.31 21.90 -3.48
C GLU A 81 -25.10 23.25 -4.18
N ASP A 82 -25.23 23.24 -5.51
CA ASP A 82 -25.80 24.31 -6.32
C ASP A 82 -25.96 23.82 -7.76
N GLU A 83 -27.12 24.12 -8.32
CA GLU A 83 -27.67 23.56 -9.55
C GLU A 83 -26.81 23.88 -10.80
N GLY A 84 -26.35 22.84 -11.50
CA GLY A 84 -25.74 22.99 -12.82
C GLY A 84 -25.25 21.67 -13.41
N GLN A 85 -25.81 21.27 -14.55
CA GLN A 85 -25.39 20.08 -15.31
C GLN A 85 -23.89 20.11 -15.63
N ALA A 86 -23.18 19.05 -15.24
CA ALA A 86 -21.81 18.80 -15.65
C ALA A 86 -21.77 18.49 -17.17
N MET A 87 -21.56 19.52 -17.99
CA MET A 87 -21.14 19.33 -19.37
C MET A 87 -19.62 19.33 -19.46
N ILE A 88 -19.11 18.36 -20.23
CA ILE A 88 -17.70 18.17 -20.55
C ILE A 88 -17.16 19.47 -21.15
N ALA A 89 -16.22 20.12 -20.48
CA ALA A 89 -15.54 21.28 -21.04
C ALA A 89 -14.63 20.80 -22.18
N ALA A 90 -14.96 21.16 -23.43
CA ALA A 90 -14.00 21.13 -24.52
C ALA A 90 -12.80 22.03 -24.15
N PRO A 91 -11.56 21.68 -24.54
CA PRO A 91 -10.40 22.48 -24.17
C PRO A 91 -10.48 23.84 -24.89
N ALA A 92 -10.83 24.88 -24.13
CA ALA A 92 -10.77 26.25 -24.61
C ALA A 92 -9.28 26.68 -24.73
N PRO A 93 -8.94 27.53 -25.71
CA PRO A 93 -7.58 28.02 -25.87
C PRO A 93 -7.17 28.79 -24.60
N VAL A 94 -6.04 28.38 -24.02
CA VAL A 94 -5.52 28.90 -22.76
C VAL A 94 -5.05 30.35 -23.00
N ALA A 95 -5.91 31.32 -22.65
CA ALA A 95 -5.46 32.68 -22.39
C ALA A 95 -4.68 32.67 -21.05
N PRO A 96 -3.58 33.42 -20.90
CA PRO A 96 -2.79 33.41 -19.68
C PRO A 96 -3.62 33.90 -18.49
N GLU A 97 -4.05 32.96 -17.66
CA GLU A 97 -4.85 33.17 -16.46
C GLU A 97 -3.94 33.74 -15.36
N GLN A 98 -4.29 34.91 -14.84
CA GLN A 98 -3.62 35.50 -13.68
C GLN A 98 -3.78 34.54 -12.48
N PRO A 99 -2.70 34.23 -11.74
CA PRO A 99 -2.75 33.22 -10.69
C PRO A 99 -3.66 33.68 -9.55
N LYS A 100 -4.87 33.11 -9.46
CA LYS A 100 -5.67 33.14 -8.23
C LYS A 100 -4.92 32.35 -7.15
N PRO A 101 -4.89 32.84 -5.90
CA PRO A 101 -4.21 32.13 -4.82
C PRO A 101 -4.85 30.74 -4.65
N PRO A 102 -4.05 29.67 -4.50
CA PRO A 102 -4.57 28.32 -4.36
C PRO A 102 -5.40 28.24 -3.09
N ARG A 103 -6.65 27.77 -3.21
CA ARG A 103 -7.38 27.27 -2.03
C ARG A 103 -6.54 26.14 -1.42
N PRO A 104 -6.41 26.07 -0.08
CA PRO A 104 -5.77 24.92 0.54
C PRO A 104 -6.60 23.68 0.19
N SER A 105 -6.06 22.83 -0.68
CA SER A 105 -6.53 21.46 -0.83
C SER A 105 -6.35 20.80 0.53
N GLN A 106 -7.45 20.39 1.16
CA GLN A 106 -7.36 19.55 2.34
C GLN A 106 -6.86 18.19 1.89
N SER A 107 -5.54 18.01 1.81
CA SER A 107 -4.93 16.72 1.51
C SER A 107 -5.48 15.70 2.50
N SER A 108 -6.10 14.66 1.96
CA SER A 108 -6.59 13.53 2.74
C SER A 108 -5.43 12.94 3.55
N MET A 109 -5.69 12.40 4.75
CA MET A 109 -4.61 11.79 5.56
C MET A 109 -3.91 10.63 4.84
N ASP A 110 -4.61 9.96 3.91
CA ASP A 110 -4.09 8.87 3.11
C ASP A 110 -3.02 9.33 2.09
N ASP A 111 -3.09 10.58 1.62
CA ASP A 111 -2.14 11.13 0.65
C ASP A 111 -0.87 11.71 1.29
N ARG A 112 -0.78 11.71 2.63
CA ARG A 112 0.34 12.34 3.33
C ARG A 112 1.54 11.41 3.42
N PRO A 113 2.74 11.87 3.04
CA PRO A 113 3.93 11.05 3.18
C PRO A 113 4.22 10.74 4.65
N GLY A 114 4.70 9.51 4.91
CA GLY A 114 5.11 9.07 6.24
C GLY A 114 3.95 8.77 7.19
N LEU A 115 2.82 8.29 6.67
CA LEU A 115 1.72 7.81 7.49
C LEU A 115 2.14 6.58 8.33
N ILE A 116 2.00 6.68 9.64
CA ILE A 116 2.20 5.64 10.64
C ILE A 116 0.86 5.37 11.32
N GLU A 117 0.46 4.10 11.35
CA GLU A 117 -0.75 3.64 12.04
C GLU A 117 -0.35 2.79 13.25
N ILE A 118 -0.90 3.12 14.41
CA ILE A 118 -0.62 2.45 15.68
C ILE A 118 -1.94 1.91 16.22
N ASP A 119 -2.09 0.58 16.17
CA ASP A 119 -3.18 -0.12 16.83
C ASP A 119 -2.85 -0.32 18.31
N LEU A 120 -3.78 0.05 19.18
CA LEU A 120 -3.62 -0.08 20.63
C LEU A 120 -4.47 -1.23 21.18
N PRO A 121 -4.10 -1.83 22.33
CA PRO A 121 -4.86 -2.92 22.95
C PRO A 121 -6.31 -2.59 23.33
N SER A 122 -6.66 -1.30 23.49
CA SER A 122 -8.03 -0.85 23.77
C SER A 122 -8.94 -0.87 22.54
N GLY A 123 -8.40 -1.19 21.37
CA GLY A 123 -9.10 -1.07 20.08
C GLY A 123 -9.06 0.33 19.47
N ALA A 124 -8.43 1.30 20.15
CA ALA A 124 -8.18 2.61 19.58
C ALA A 124 -7.05 2.56 18.54
N ARG A 125 -7.12 3.44 17.54
CA ARG A 125 -6.17 3.52 16.43
C ARG A 125 -5.65 4.94 16.26
N VAL A 126 -4.34 5.10 16.19
CA VAL A 126 -3.67 6.40 16.03
C VAL A 126 -3.02 6.46 14.65
N ARG A 127 -3.36 7.47 13.86
CA ARG A 127 -2.78 7.74 12.54
C ARG A 127 -1.97 9.03 12.58
N VAL A 128 -0.71 8.98 12.14
CA VAL A 128 0.27 10.07 12.29
C VAL A 128 1.02 10.23 10.97
N ASP A 129 1.11 11.44 10.43
CA ASP A 129 1.91 11.74 9.24
C ASP A 129 3.33 12.26 9.60
N ALA A 130 4.18 12.47 8.58
CA ALA A 130 5.54 12.98 8.77
C ALA A 130 5.63 14.41 9.35
N PHE A 131 4.54 15.17 9.36
CA PHE A 131 4.51 16.57 9.82
C PHE A 131 4.14 16.70 11.31
N VAL A 132 3.74 15.60 11.96
CA VAL A 132 3.42 15.62 13.40
C VAL A 132 4.69 15.67 14.24
N ASN A 133 4.79 16.68 15.11
CA ASN A 133 5.91 16.82 16.03
C ASN A 133 5.74 15.94 17.30
N GLN A 134 6.87 15.66 17.96
CA GLN A 134 6.94 14.80 19.15
C GLN A 134 6.02 15.26 20.28
N ARG A 135 5.92 16.57 20.54
CA ARG A 135 5.09 17.11 21.63
C ARG A 135 3.61 16.87 21.38
N ALA A 136 3.17 17.07 20.14
CA ALA A 136 1.78 16.81 19.72
C ALA A 136 1.46 15.32 19.87
N LEU A 137 2.33 14.44 19.36
CA LEU A 137 2.16 13.00 19.49
C LEU A 137 2.12 12.55 20.96
N HIS A 138 3.00 13.09 21.81
CA HIS A 138 3.03 12.78 23.24
C HIS A 138 1.72 13.19 23.94
N ARG A 139 1.15 14.36 23.62
CA ARG A 139 -0.14 14.78 24.21
C ARG A 139 -1.28 13.85 23.81
N VAL A 140 -1.33 13.44 22.54
CA VAL A 140 -2.36 12.51 22.06
C VAL A 140 -2.23 11.16 22.76
N LEU A 141 -1.02 10.61 22.81
CA LEU A 141 -0.77 9.34 23.49
C LEU A 141 -1.06 9.43 25.00
N ALA A 142 -0.75 10.56 25.65
CA ALA A 142 -1.06 10.77 27.07
C ALA A 142 -2.57 10.83 27.31
N ALA A 143 -3.32 11.58 26.50
CA ALA A 143 -4.78 11.64 26.61
C ALA A 143 -5.45 10.29 26.34
N MET A 144 -4.86 9.47 25.48
CA MET A 144 -5.37 8.12 25.21
C MET A 144 -5.05 7.12 26.32
N LYS A 145 -3.96 7.32 27.09
CA LYS A 145 -3.60 6.44 28.21
C LYS A 145 -4.67 6.38 29.31
N ASP A 146 -5.49 7.41 29.46
CA ASP A 146 -6.61 7.44 30.42
C ASP A 146 -7.83 6.61 29.95
N VAL A 147 -7.76 6.02 28.75
CA VAL A 147 -8.80 5.15 28.16
C VAL A 147 -8.43 3.66 28.27
N PHE A 148 -7.39 3.33 29.06
CA PHE A 148 -6.91 1.97 29.32
C PHE A 148 -7.01 1.59 30.79
#